data_AF-A0A9E5V5A6-F1
#
_entry.id   AF-A0A9E5V5A6-F1
#
_cell.length_a   1.000
_cell.length_b   1.000
_cell.length_c   1.000
_cell.angle_alpha   90.00
_cell.angle_beta   90.00
_cell.angle_gamma   90.00
#
_symmetry.space_group_name_H-M   'P 1'
#
loop_
_entity.id
_entity.type
_entity.pdbx_description
1 polymer ?
#
loop_
_entity_poly.entity_id
_entity_poly.type
_entity_poly.pdbx_seq_one_letter_code
_entity_poly.pdbx_strand_id
1 'polypeptide(L)'
;MLERITTGDIEANYRRVWLLYALLEDYFALRQQWYLGSKASWNWLQVHDQESYAIFATALTPGASISAIQSLVETVFAPYHSEDREHLQ
;
A
#
# COMPACT_ATOMS: atom_id res chain seq x y z
N MET A 1 -11.98 8.02 3.60
CA MET A 1 -11.75 7.52 2.22
C MET A 1 -12.33 6.12 2.03
N LEU A 2 -12.01 5.14 2.90
CA LEU A 2 -12.53 3.77 2.82
C LEU A 2 -14.07 3.67 2.76
N GLU A 3 -14.79 4.40 3.61
CA GLU A 3 -16.27 4.42 3.58
C GLU A 3 -16.85 4.97 2.26
N ARG A 4 -16.07 5.78 1.53
CA ARG A 4 -16.53 6.41 0.29
C ARG A 4 -16.30 5.56 -0.95
N ILE A 5 -15.54 4.47 -0.85
CA ILE A 5 -15.27 3.57 -1.99
C ILE A 5 -16.28 2.41 -2.07
N THR A 6 -17.25 2.33 -1.15
CA THR A 6 -18.22 1.23 -1.07
C THR A 6 -19.50 1.47 -1.87
N THR A 7 -19.77 2.71 -2.30
CA THR A 7 -21.04 3.12 -2.94
C THR A 7 -21.21 2.60 -4.37
N GLY A 8 -20.12 2.21 -5.04
CA GLY A 8 -20.14 1.61 -6.37
C GLY A 8 -20.41 2.58 -7.54
N ASP A 9 -20.48 3.89 -7.27
CA ASP A 9 -20.61 4.91 -8.30
C ASP A 9 -19.25 5.31 -8.93
N ILE A 10 -19.29 6.22 -9.90
CA ILE A 10 -18.09 6.69 -10.59
C ILE A 10 -17.11 7.39 -9.64
N GLU A 11 -17.61 8.09 -8.63
CA GLU A 11 -16.78 8.77 -7.63
C GLU A 11 -16.08 7.75 -6.73
N ALA A 12 -16.77 6.70 -6.29
CA ALA A 12 -16.20 5.60 -5.53
C ALA A 12 -15.08 4.91 -6.31
N ASN A 13 -15.28 4.66 -7.62
CA ASN A 13 -14.26 4.08 -8.49
C ASN A 13 -13.03 5.01 -8.63
N TYR A 14 -13.24 6.30 -8.83
CA TYR A 14 -12.16 7.28 -8.88
C TYR A 14 -11.37 7.35 -7.57
N ARG A 15 -12.07 7.42 -6.43
CA ARG A 15 -11.47 7.44 -5.09
C ARG A 15 -10.71 6.16 -4.78
N ARG A 16 -11.19 5.01 -5.25
CA ARG A 16 -10.49 3.73 -5.12
C ARG A 16 -9.13 3.77 -5.82
N VAL A 17 -9.08 4.21 -7.08
CA VAL A 17 -7.82 4.33 -7.82
C VAL A 17 -6.88 5.33 -7.14
N TRP A 18 -7.39 6.49 -6.72
CA TRP A 18 -6.58 7.50 -6.04
C TRP A 18 -6.01 6.98 -4.71
N LEU A 19 -6.82 6.32 -3.89
CA LEU A 19 -6.36 5.72 -2.64
C LEU A 19 -5.23 4.72 -2.89
N LEU A 20 -5.41 3.79 -3.84
CA LEU A 20 -4.39 2.78 -4.17
C LEU A 20 -3.09 3.39 -4.70
N TYR A 21 -3.19 4.47 -5.48
CA TYR A 21 -2.04 5.23 -5.94
C TYR A 21 -1.29 5.88 -4.77
N ALA A 22 -2.00 6.60 -3.90
CA ALA A 22 -1.42 7.35 -2.79
C ALA A 22 -0.76 6.45 -1.74
N LEU A 23 -1.35 5.27 -1.48
CA LEU A 23 -0.86 4.34 -0.45
C LEU A 23 0.58 3.88 -0.67
N LEU A 24 1.05 3.79 -1.92
CA LEU A 24 2.45 3.48 -2.19
C LEU A 24 3.37 4.61 -1.74
N GLU A 25 3.03 5.86 -2.05
CA GLU A 25 3.83 7.02 -1.64
C GLU A 25 3.80 7.19 -0.12
N ASP A 26 2.62 7.05 0.48
CA ASP A 26 2.41 7.13 1.92
C ASP A 26 3.20 6.06 2.67
N TYR A 27 3.30 4.85 2.13
CA TYR A 27 4.10 3.77 2.72
C TYR A 27 5.54 4.22 3.00
N PHE A 28 6.21 4.82 2.02
CA PHE A 28 7.59 5.30 2.17
C PHE A 28 7.66 6.54 3.04
N ALA A 29 6.74 7.49 2.86
CA ALA A 29 6.71 8.73 3.64
C ALA A 29 6.56 8.47 5.15
N LEU A 30 5.65 7.57 5.53
CA LEU A 30 5.42 7.19 6.94
C LEU A 30 6.63 6.48 7.56
N ARG A 31 7.50 5.89 6.73
CA ARG A 31 8.72 5.20 7.14
C ARG A 31 9.97 6.07 7.06
N GLN A 32 9.80 7.37 6.81
CA GLN A 32 10.89 8.33 6.57
C GLN A 32 11.85 7.88 5.45
N GLN A 33 11.33 7.14 4.48
CA GLN A 33 12.07 6.67 3.31
C GLN A 33 11.71 7.51 2.09
N TRP A 34 12.64 7.58 1.13
CA TRP A 34 12.35 8.20 -0.16
C TRP A 34 11.52 7.27 -1.04
N TYR A 35 10.44 7.80 -1.60
CA TYR A 35 9.74 7.13 -2.69
C TYR A 35 10.62 7.13 -3.95
N LEU A 36 10.99 5.93 -4.42
CA LEU A 36 11.92 5.72 -5.53
C LEU A 36 11.24 5.80 -6.91
N GLY A 37 9.95 6.14 -6.95
CA GLY A 37 9.07 5.91 -8.10
C GLY A 37 8.53 4.49 -8.12
N SER A 38 7.45 4.27 -8.88
CA SER A 38 6.62 3.05 -8.77
C SER A 38 7.40 1.76 -8.97
N LYS A 39 8.12 1.63 -10.09
CA LYS A 39 8.87 0.41 -10.43
C LYS A 39 9.96 0.07 -9.40
N ALA A 40 10.76 1.06 -8.99
CA ALA A 40 11.83 0.84 -8.03
C ALA A 40 11.28 0.52 -6.63
N SER A 41 10.18 1.15 -6.25
CA SER A 41 9.49 0.89 -4.99
C SER A 41 8.95 -0.53 -4.90
N TRP A 42 8.38 -1.07 -5.99
CA TRP A 42 7.95 -2.48 -6.02
C TRP A 42 9.10 -3.45 -5.86
N ASN A 43 10.21 -3.23 -6.57
CA ASN A 43 11.40 -4.07 -6.43
C ASN A 43 11.96 -3.99 -5.00
N TRP A 44 11.96 -2.80 -4.40
CA TRP A 44 12.42 -2.61 -3.03
C TRP A 44 11.53 -3.38 -2.05
N LEU A 45 10.21 -3.26 -2.15
CA LEU A 45 9.27 -4.01 -1.32
C LEU A 45 9.45 -5.53 -1.48
N GLN A 46 9.63 -6.05 -2.70
CA GLN A 46 9.85 -7.49 -2.90
C GLN A 46 11.07 -8.04 -2.13
N VAL A 47 12.12 -7.23 -1.98
CA VAL A 47 13.37 -7.63 -1.34
C VAL A 47 13.36 -7.36 0.17
N HIS A 48 12.84 -6.20 0.58
CA HIS A 48 12.98 -5.70 1.95
C HIS A 48 11.68 -5.82 2.76
N ASP A 49 10.52 -5.84 2.12
CA ASP A 49 9.21 -6.01 2.77
C ASP A 49 8.22 -6.85 1.94
N GLN A 50 8.49 -8.16 1.90
CA GLN A 50 7.69 -9.11 1.15
C GLN A 50 6.24 -9.21 1.64
N GLU A 51 5.99 -8.94 2.93
CA GLU A 51 4.65 -8.94 3.50
C GLU A 51 3.83 -7.77 2.97
N SER A 52 4.34 -6.54 3.09
CA SER A 52 3.70 -5.36 2.52
C SER A 52 3.53 -5.50 1.01
N TYR A 53 4.53 -6.06 0.30
CA TYR A 53 4.43 -6.37 -1.13
C TYR A 53 3.23 -7.28 -1.45
N ALA A 54 3.05 -8.38 -0.71
CA ALA A 54 1.94 -9.31 -0.93
C ALA A 54 0.56 -8.66 -0.67
N ILE A 55 0.47 -7.79 0.33
CA ILE A 55 -0.75 -7.05 0.65
C ILE A 55 -1.08 -6.03 -0.46
N PHE A 56 -0.07 -5.30 -0.95
CA PHE A 56 -0.22 -4.43 -2.14
C PHE A 56 -0.68 -5.23 -3.37
N ALA A 57 -0.02 -6.34 -3.68
CA ALA A 57 -0.39 -7.18 -4.84
C ALA A 57 -1.85 -7.66 -4.76
N THR A 58 -2.30 -8.04 -3.57
CA THR A 58 -3.69 -8.45 -3.33
C THR A 58 -4.66 -7.28 -3.55
N ALA A 59 -4.40 -6.11 -2.95
CA ALA A 59 -5.29 -4.95 -3.04
C ALA A 59 -5.34 -4.29 -4.43
N LEU A 60 -4.25 -4.39 -5.21
CA LEU A 60 -4.13 -3.83 -6.56
C LEU A 60 -4.72 -4.74 -7.65
N THR A 61 -5.05 -5.99 -7.33
CA THR A 61 -5.65 -6.91 -8.30
C THR A 61 -7.01 -6.37 -8.79
N PRO A 62 -7.31 -6.42 -10.10
CA PRO A 62 -8.62 -6.03 -10.63
C PRO A 62 -9.76 -6.74 -9.87
N GLY A 63 -10.70 -5.96 -9.35
CA GLY A 63 -11.82 -6.49 -8.57
C GLY A 63 -11.52 -6.87 -7.12
N ALA A 64 -10.35 -6.50 -6.57
CA ALA A 64 -10.05 -6.78 -5.16
C ALA A 64 -11.15 -6.28 -4.20
N SER A 65 -11.43 -7.04 -3.15
CA SER A 65 -12.46 -6.70 -2.18
C SER A 65 -12.12 -5.41 -1.42
N ILE A 66 -13.14 -4.78 -0.84
CA ILE A 66 -12.94 -3.64 0.07
C ILE A 66 -12.09 -4.07 1.28
N SER A 67 -12.27 -5.29 1.77
CA SER A 67 -11.46 -5.83 2.87
C SER A 67 -9.97 -5.90 2.52
N ALA A 68 -9.61 -6.29 1.29
CA ALA A 68 -8.21 -6.32 0.85
C ALA A 68 -7.60 -4.90 0.82
N ILE A 69 -8.36 -3.90 0.36
CA ILE A 69 -7.92 -2.50 0.38
C ILE A 69 -7.78 -2.00 1.83
N GLN A 70 -8.72 -2.38 2.70
CA GLN A 70 -8.66 -2.01 4.12
C GLN A 70 -7.41 -2.60 4.78
N SER A 71 -7.09 -3.88 4.55
CA SER A 71 -5.86 -4.49 5.05
C SER A 71 -4.60 -3.76 4.55
N LEU A 72 -4.62 -3.28 3.30
CA LEU A 72 -3.52 -2.45 2.79
C LEU A 72 -3.41 -1.10 3.55
N VAL A 73 -4.53 -0.41 3.76
CA VAL A 73 -4.53 0.83 4.56
C VAL A 73 -3.97 0.57 5.95
N GLU A 74 -4.46 -0.47 6.64
CA GLU A 74 -3.98 -0.84 7.98
C GLU A 74 -2.47 -1.12 7.97
N THR A 75 -1.96 -1.82 6.95
CA THR A 75 -0.52 -2.13 6.81
C THR A 75 0.33 -0.88 6.56
N VAL A 76 -0.14 0.03 5.72
CA VAL A 76 0.59 1.28 5.40
C VAL A 76 0.73 2.16 6.63
N PHE A 77 -0.34 2.27 7.43
CA PHE A 77 -0.42 3.11 8.63
C PHE A 77 0.01 2.41 9.93
N ALA A 78 0.27 1.10 9.90
CA ALA A 78 0.79 0.38 11.04
C ALA A 78 2.16 0.94 11.47
N PRO A 79 2.46 1.01 12.78
CA PRO A 79 3.77 1.41 13.26
C PRO A 79 4.85 0.53 12.64
N TYR A 80 5.79 1.16 11.94
CA TYR A 80 6.92 0.45 11.34
C TYR A 80 8.00 0.27 12.39
N HIS A 81 8.17 -0.97 12.88
CA HIS A 81 9.27 -1.31 13.77
C HIS A 81 10.49 -1.63 12.91
N SER A 82 11.45 -0.70 12.85
CA SER A 82 12.68 -0.84 12.08
C SER A 82 13.63 -1.91 12.62
N GLU A 83 13.45 -2.32 13.88
CA GLU A 83 14.35 -3.25 14.59
C GLU A 83 14.31 -4.69 14.05
N ASP A 84 13.25 -5.08 13.33
CA ASP A 84 13.13 -6.44 12.79
C ASP A 84 13.90 -6.69 11.47
N ARG A 85 14.51 -5.65 10.86
CA ARG A 85 15.09 -5.76 9.50
C ARG A 85 16.45 -5.08 9.26
N GLU A 86 17.27 -4.89 10.29
CA GLU A 86 18.65 -4.37 10.11
C GLU A 86 19.66 -5.42 9.57
N HIS A 87 19.25 -6.65 9.28
CA HIS A 87 20.18 -7.74 8.91
C HIS A 87 20.42 -7.98 7.41
N LEU A 88 20.18 -6.98 6.55
CA LEU A 88 20.50 -7.10 5.12
C LEU A 88 21.21 -5.84 4.59
N GLN A 89 22.45 -5.65 5.03
CA GLN A 89 23.49 -4.90 4.29
C GLN A 89 24.46 -5.89 3.66
#